data_AF-A0A7K9SMM1-F1
#
_entry.id   AF-A0A7K9SMM1-F1
#
_cell.length_a   1.000
_cell.length_b   1.000
_cell.length_c   1.000
_cell.angle_alpha   90.00
_cell.angle_beta   90.00
_cell.angle_gamma   90.00
#
_symmetry.space_group_name_H-M   'P 1'
#
loop_
_entity.id
_entity.type
_entity.pdbx_description
1 polymer ?
#
loop_
_entity_poly.entity_id
_entity_poly.type
_entity_poly.pdbx_seq_one_letter_code
_entity_poly.pdbx_strand_id
1 'polypeptide(L)'
;PSASASGCHGPCSGSGPLSLQGPPFPQNAARERSRVQALRRAFLSLQAALPAVPPGTKLSKLDVLVLATSYIAHLSHELGRGPPPPAPSRPFYGHPLLHPLKKWPMRSRLYAGPCG
;
A
#
# COMPACT_ATOMS: atom_id res chain seq x y z
N PRO A 1 -8.27 -76.58 0.99
CA PRO A 1 -7.64 -75.33 0.48
C PRO A 1 -7.47 -74.36 1.67
N SER A 2 -6.25 -74.18 2.23
CA SER A 2 -5.27 -73.15 1.80
C SER A 2 -5.92 -71.75 1.77
N ALA A 3 -5.50 -70.69 2.47
CA ALA A 3 -4.24 -70.22 3.06
C ALA A 3 -4.61 -69.17 4.15
N SER A 4 -4.00 -69.11 5.34
CA SER A 4 -2.71 -68.49 5.71
C SER A 4 -2.62 -66.96 5.66
N ALA A 5 -2.09 -66.44 6.79
CA ALA A 5 -1.29 -65.23 7.03
C ALA A 5 -2.00 -63.87 6.97
N SER A 6 -2.13 -63.15 8.10
CA SER A 6 -1.08 -62.47 8.89
C SER A 6 -0.50 -61.24 8.20
N GLY A 7 -0.41 -60.12 8.92
CA GLY A 7 0.57 -59.10 8.59
C GLY A 7 0.08 -57.68 8.76
N CYS A 8 0.28 -57.17 9.96
CA CYS A 8 0.13 -55.81 10.41
C CYS A 8 1.19 -54.83 9.83
N HIS A 9 0.94 -53.53 10.08
CA HIS A 9 1.87 -52.38 10.04
C HIS A 9 2.07 -51.61 8.73
N GLY A 10 1.78 -50.31 8.83
CA GLY A 10 2.35 -49.28 7.96
C GLY A 10 1.62 -47.94 8.09
N PRO A 11 2.05 -47.01 8.98
CA PRO A 11 1.61 -45.63 8.91
C PRO A 11 2.20 -45.00 7.64
N CYS A 12 1.35 -44.43 6.81
CA CYS A 12 1.74 -43.67 5.64
C CYS A 12 2.50 -42.39 6.07
N SER A 13 3.83 -42.48 6.02
CA SER A 13 4.74 -41.33 6.09
C SER A 13 4.54 -40.43 4.88
N GLY A 14 3.67 -39.44 5.00
CA GLY A 14 3.61 -38.28 4.12
C GLY A 14 4.67 -37.25 4.52
N SER A 15 5.89 -37.46 4.06
CA SER A 15 7.00 -36.51 4.17
C SER A 15 6.74 -35.30 3.26
N GLY A 16 6.04 -34.29 3.77
CA GLY A 16 6.01 -32.94 3.18
C GLY A 16 7.09 -32.07 3.82
N PRO A 17 7.88 -31.30 3.05
CA PRO A 17 9.12 -30.74 3.52
C PRO A 17 8.87 -29.76 4.67
N LEU A 18 9.72 -29.87 5.68
CA LEU A 18 9.95 -28.89 6.73
C LEU A 18 9.85 -27.50 6.11
N SER A 19 8.77 -26.80 6.41
CA SER A 19 8.71 -25.35 6.24
C SER A 19 9.80 -24.80 7.15
N LEU A 20 10.99 -24.66 6.58
CA LEU A 20 12.05 -23.83 7.09
C LEU A 20 11.39 -22.48 7.31
N GLN A 21 11.06 -22.20 8.57
CA GLN A 21 10.77 -20.87 9.06
C GLN A 21 12.04 -20.05 8.87
N GLY A 22 12.27 -19.65 7.62
CA GLY A 22 13.08 -18.50 7.32
C GLY A 22 12.48 -17.31 8.07
N PRO A 23 13.33 -16.38 8.52
CA PRO A 23 12.96 -15.36 9.50
C PRO A 23 11.73 -14.57 9.02
N PRO A 24 10.88 -14.01 9.91
CA PRO A 24 9.51 -13.47 9.63
C PRO A 24 9.40 -12.35 8.56
N PHE A 25 10.49 -12.00 7.90
CA PHE A 25 10.60 -10.99 6.87
C PHE A 25 9.80 -11.24 5.56
N PRO A 26 9.65 -12.47 5.01
CA PRO A 26 8.93 -12.67 3.75
C PRO A 26 7.41 -12.56 3.91
N GLN A 27 6.85 -12.91 5.07
CA GLN A 27 5.42 -12.72 5.37
C GLN A 27 5.08 -11.23 5.51
N ASN A 28 5.91 -10.45 6.22
CA ASN A 28 5.71 -9.01 6.32
C ASN A 28 5.83 -8.32 4.94
N ALA A 29 6.83 -8.69 4.14
CA ALA A 29 6.99 -8.16 2.79
C ALA A 29 5.80 -8.50 1.87
N ALA A 30 5.27 -9.73 1.94
CA ALA A 30 4.08 -10.13 1.19
C ALA A 30 2.84 -9.34 1.63
N ARG A 31 2.63 -9.22 2.94
CA ARG A 31 1.52 -8.45 3.51
C ARG A 31 1.58 -6.97 3.10
N GLU A 32 2.76 -6.38 3.15
CA GLU A 32 2.95 -4.97 2.78
C GLU A 32 2.71 -4.73 1.29
N ARG A 33 3.11 -5.66 0.41
CA ARG A 33 2.74 -5.60 -1.01
C ARG A 33 1.22 -5.62 -1.20
N SER A 34 0.50 -6.51 -0.52
CA SER A 34 -0.97 -6.55 -0.58
C SER A 34 -1.61 -5.25 -0.10
N ARG A 35 -1.12 -4.68 1.00
CA ARG A 35 -1.58 -3.38 1.52
C ARG A 35 -1.38 -2.24 0.52
N VAL A 36 -0.19 -2.17 -0.09
CA VAL A 36 0.14 -1.16 -1.11
C VAL A 36 -0.70 -1.35 -2.38
N GLN A 37 -0.96 -2.58 -2.80
CA GLN A 37 -1.84 -2.87 -3.93
C GLN A 37 -3.28 -2.42 -3.65
N ALA A 38 -3.81 -2.68 -2.45
CA ALA A 38 -5.14 -2.20 -2.03
C ALA A 38 -5.22 -0.68 -2.07
N LEU A 39 -4.20 0.02 -1.55
CA LEU A 39 -4.13 1.48 -1.61
C LEU A 39 -4.09 2.01 -3.05
N ARG A 40 -3.31 1.37 -3.94
CA ARG A 40 -3.24 1.76 -5.35
C ARG A 40 -4.60 1.61 -6.04
N ARG A 41 -5.31 0.53 -5.77
CA ARG A 41 -6.68 0.31 -6.29
C ARG A 41 -7.64 1.40 -5.80
N ALA A 42 -7.57 1.77 -4.53
CA ALA A 42 -8.38 2.86 -3.98
C ALA A 42 -8.09 4.21 -4.66
N PHE A 43 -6.81 4.53 -4.91
CA PHE A 43 -6.43 5.76 -5.65
C PHE A 43 -6.96 5.77 -7.09
N LEU A 44 -6.92 4.64 -7.79
CA LEU A 44 -7.48 4.53 -9.14
C LEU A 44 -9.01 4.66 -9.13
N SER A 45 -9.68 4.08 -8.13
CA SER A 45 -11.12 4.24 -7.95
C SER A 45 -11.51 5.69 -7.67
N LEU A 46 -10.74 6.38 -6.83
CA LEU A 46 -10.96 7.81 -6.55
C LEU A 46 -10.78 8.64 -7.82
N GLN A 47 -9.74 8.37 -8.60
CA GLN A 47 -9.50 9.04 -9.86
C GLN A 47 -10.64 8.84 -10.86
N ALA A 48 -11.19 7.62 -10.95
CA ALA A 48 -12.31 7.31 -11.84
C ALA A 48 -13.62 8.02 -11.44
N ALA A 49 -13.75 8.43 -10.18
CA ALA A 49 -14.91 9.20 -9.69
C ALA A 49 -14.83 10.70 -10.01
N LEU A 50 -13.70 11.20 -10.54
CA LEU A 50 -13.53 12.60 -10.91
C LEU A 50 -14.07 12.86 -12.32
N PRO A 51 -14.96 13.86 -12.52
CA PRO A 51 -15.69 14.04 -13.78
C PRO A 51 -14.84 14.50 -14.97
N ALA A 52 -13.64 15.05 -14.72
CA ALA A 52 -12.77 15.62 -15.76
C ALA A 52 -11.51 14.79 -16.05
N VAL A 53 -11.41 13.56 -15.51
CA VAL A 53 -10.20 12.75 -15.60
C VAL A 53 -10.45 11.49 -16.43
N PRO A 54 -9.91 11.40 -17.66
CA PRO A 54 -10.00 10.19 -18.46
C PRO A 54 -9.37 8.97 -17.74
N PRO A 55 -9.95 7.76 -17.88
CA PRO A 55 -9.37 6.54 -17.32
C PRO A 55 -8.00 6.27 -17.95
N GLY A 56 -6.96 6.18 -17.14
CA GLY A 56 -5.57 5.98 -17.61
C GLY A 56 -4.68 7.23 -17.56
N THR A 57 -5.24 8.39 -17.22
CA THR A 57 -4.44 9.61 -17.01
C THR A 57 -3.50 9.43 -15.81
N LYS A 58 -2.22 9.79 -15.95
CA LYS A 58 -1.26 9.71 -14.85
C LYS A 58 -1.36 10.97 -13.98
N LEU A 59 -2.20 10.93 -12.95
CA LEU A 59 -2.22 11.95 -11.91
C LEU A 59 -1.27 11.59 -10.76
N SER A 60 -0.62 12.60 -10.17
CA SER A 60 0.13 12.37 -8.94
C SER A 60 -0.84 12.10 -7.78
N LYS A 61 -0.37 11.42 -6.73
CA LYS A 61 -1.20 11.19 -5.53
C LYS A 61 -1.71 12.50 -4.93
N LEU A 62 -0.91 13.56 -5.01
CA LEU A 62 -1.30 14.88 -4.53
C LEU A 62 -2.43 15.46 -5.40
N ASP A 63 -2.26 15.44 -6.72
CA ASP A 63 -3.25 16.01 -7.64
C ASP A 63 -4.61 15.31 -7.51
N VAL A 64 -4.62 13.97 -7.38
CA VAL A 64 -5.87 13.22 -7.15
C VAL A 64 -6.58 13.71 -5.89
N LEU A 65 -5.85 13.93 -4.79
CA LEU A 65 -6.43 14.41 -3.53
C LEU A 65 -6.93 15.86 -3.62
N VAL A 66 -6.17 16.73 -4.28
CA VAL A 66 -6.55 18.14 -4.49
C VAL A 66 -7.81 18.22 -5.34
N LEU A 67 -7.86 17.49 -6.47
CA LEU A 67 -9.02 17.45 -7.35
C LEU A 67 -10.26 16.88 -6.65
N ALA A 68 -10.11 15.79 -5.89
CA ALA A 68 -11.21 15.20 -5.12
C ALA A 68 -11.78 16.17 -4.09
N THR A 69 -10.91 16.88 -3.35
CA THR A 69 -11.34 17.88 -2.36
C THR A 69 -12.11 19.02 -3.03
N SER A 70 -11.61 19.53 -4.16
CA SER A 70 -12.32 20.57 -4.94
C SER A 70 -13.66 20.08 -5.45
N TYR A 71 -13.76 18.82 -5.87
CA TYR A 71 -15.00 18.26 -6.40
C TYR A 71 -16.05 18.03 -5.30
N ILE A 72 -15.64 17.57 -4.11
CA ILE A 72 -16.54 17.48 -2.95
C ILE A 72 -17.10 18.87 -2.59
N ALA A 73 -16.27 19.91 -2.61
CA ALA A 73 -16.71 21.28 -2.33
C ALA A 73 -17.72 21.78 -3.37
N HIS A 74 -17.49 21.50 -4.65
CA HIS A 74 -18.42 21.81 -5.73
C HIS A 74 -19.80 21.18 -5.50
N LEU A 75 -19.84 19.85 -5.32
CA LEU A 75 -21.09 19.13 -5.10
C LEU A 75 -21.79 19.57 -3.79
N SER A 76 -21.02 19.89 -2.75
CA SER A 76 -21.59 20.36 -1.47
C SER A 76 -22.29 21.71 -1.60
N HIS A 77 -21.79 22.59 -2.47
CA HIS A 77 -22.42 23.86 -2.81
C HIS A 77 -23.69 23.65 -3.65
N GLU A 78 -23.62 22.83 -4.70
CA GLU A 78 -24.78 22.52 -5.56
C GLU A 78 -25.92 21.85 -4.78
N LEU A 79 -25.59 21.01 -3.80
CA LEU A 79 -26.57 20.31 -2.97
C LEU A 79 -27.07 21.15 -1.77
N GLY A 80 -26.61 22.40 -1.62
CA GLY A 80 -27.04 23.30 -0.55
C GLY A 80 -26.67 22.83 0.87
N ARG A 81 -25.73 21.89 1.01
CA ARG A 81 -25.30 21.29 2.28
C ARG A 81 -24.02 21.88 2.86
N GLY A 82 -23.36 22.78 2.13
CA GLY A 82 -22.03 23.29 2.50
C GLY A 82 -22.05 24.69 3.13
N PRO A 83 -21.31 24.93 4.24
CA PRO A 83 -20.81 26.26 4.55
C PRO A 83 -19.92 26.79 3.39
N PRO A 84 -19.67 28.12 3.29
CA PRO A 84 -18.93 28.71 2.17
C PRO A 84 -17.59 27.97 1.96
N PRO A 85 -17.16 27.80 0.70
CA PRO A 85 -15.98 27.02 0.39
C PRO A 85 -14.81 27.49 1.26
N PRO A 86 -14.04 26.58 1.89
CA PRO A 86 -12.80 27.00 2.52
C PRO A 86 -12.01 27.75 1.44
N ALA A 87 -11.78 29.04 1.67
CA ALA A 87 -11.03 29.91 0.77
C ALA A 87 -9.84 29.10 0.25
N PRO A 88 -9.54 29.13 -1.07
CA PRO A 88 -8.52 28.27 -1.67
C PRO A 88 -7.28 28.40 -0.82
N SER A 89 -7.09 27.41 0.08
CA SER A 89 -5.94 27.36 0.95
C SER A 89 -4.85 27.16 -0.05
N ARG A 90 -4.14 28.27 -0.30
CA ARG A 90 -3.19 28.50 -1.38
C ARG A 90 -2.58 27.14 -1.70
N PRO A 91 -2.62 26.66 -2.95
CA PRO A 91 -1.92 25.43 -3.26
C PRO A 91 -0.55 25.58 -2.63
N PHE A 92 -0.21 24.64 -1.73
CA PHE A 92 1.02 24.66 -0.95
C PHE A 92 2.21 24.42 -1.90
N TYR A 93 2.34 25.20 -2.97
CA TYR A 93 3.52 25.41 -3.79
C TYR A 93 4.51 26.25 -2.96
N GLY A 94 4.91 25.72 -1.81
CA GLY A 94 5.71 26.51 -0.87
C GLY A 94 5.86 25.95 0.53
N HIS A 95 6.03 24.64 0.70
CA HIS A 95 6.66 24.14 1.93
C HIS A 95 8.15 23.83 1.67
N PRO A 96 9.07 24.74 2.05
CA PRO A 96 10.49 24.42 2.24
C PRO A 96 10.75 23.40 3.37
N LEU A 97 9.72 22.82 3.98
CA LEU A 97 9.83 21.96 5.16
C LEU A 97 9.84 20.46 4.85
N LEU A 98 9.68 20.06 3.59
CA LEU A 98 9.96 18.70 3.15
C LEU A 98 11.37 18.61 2.57
N HIS A 99 12.39 18.84 3.41
CA HIS A 99 13.70 18.25 3.15
C HIS A 99 13.49 16.72 3.05
N PRO A 100 13.77 16.06 1.91
CA PRO A 100 13.32 14.68 1.71
C PRO A 100 14.04 13.62 2.58
N LEU A 101 14.92 13.99 3.51
CA LEU A 101 15.87 13.04 4.10
C LEU A 101 16.23 13.21 5.59
N LYS A 102 15.63 14.11 6.37
CA LYS A 102 16.11 14.35 7.76
C LYS A 102 15.56 13.42 8.84
N LYS A 103 14.83 12.35 8.48
CA LYS A 103 14.33 11.34 9.42
C LYS A 103 14.30 9.93 8.81
N TRP A 104 15.37 9.54 8.10
CA TRP A 104 15.60 8.13 7.80
C TRP A 104 16.83 7.67 8.58
N PRO A 105 16.68 7.20 9.83
CA PRO A 105 17.82 6.79 10.66
C PRO A 105 18.67 5.67 10.02
N MET A 106 18.12 4.93 9.05
CA MET A 106 18.84 3.90 8.30
C MET A 106 19.91 4.43 7.33
N ARG A 107 19.84 5.68 6.84
CA ARG A 107 20.82 6.19 5.87
C ARG A 107 22.11 6.66 6.52
N SER A 108 22.07 7.05 7.80
CA SER A 108 23.25 7.51 8.55
C SER A 108 24.27 6.38 8.77
N ARG A 109 23.79 5.15 9.00
CA ARG A 109 24.67 3.98 9.21
C ARG A 109 25.37 3.50 7.95
N LEU A 110 24.91 3.90 6.76
CA LEU A 110 25.50 3.49 5.49
C LEU A 110 26.67 4.39 5.05
N TYR A 111 26.79 5.59 5.61
CA TYR A 111 27.89 6.53 5.32
C TYR A 111 28.89 6.68 6.48
N ALA A 112 28.67 5.97 7.60
CA ALA A 112 29.69 5.78 8.63
C ALA A 112 30.72 4.76 8.11
N GLY A 113 31.56 5.19 7.18
CA GLY A 113 32.80 4.49 6.87
C GLY A 113 33.73 4.56 8.09
N PRO A 114 34.58 3.55 8.33
CA PRO A 114 35.66 3.67 9.29
C PRO A 114 36.67 4.67 8.71
N CYS A 115 36.64 5.91 9.19
CA CYS A 115 37.82 6.76 9.10
C CYS A 115 38.89 6.11 9.99
N GLY A 116 40.04 5.83 9.39
CA GLY A 116 41.17 5.11 10.01
C GLY A 116 41.89 5.87 11.12
#